data_AF-A0A0H2YG09-F1
#
_entry.id   AF-A0A0H2YG09-F1
#
_cell.length_a   1.000
_cell.length_b   1.000
_cell.length_c   1.000
_cell.angle_alpha   90.00
_cell.angle_beta   90.00
_cell.angle_gamma   90.00
#
_symmetry.space_group_name_H-M   'P 1'
#
loop_
_entity.id
_entity.type
_entity.pdbx_description
1 polymer ?
#
loop_
_entity_poly.entity_id
_entity_poly.type
_entity_poly.pdbx_seq_one_letter_code
_entity_poly.pdbx_strand_id
1 'polypeptide(L)'
;MTQVQSGILLEHCRFAIFMEAKVQGELDAIRLGCKKFCQSLQELQQQFPDEHLGAVIAFGSNVWHDLSNGQGAKELKPFVPLGKGLAPATQRDLLIHIQSLRQDINFTLAQAAVAAFGSAIAVEEETHGFRWVEERDFTGFIDGTENPQGDKRPEVAVIADGEEDAGGSYVLVQRYEHNLNKWQRIPENEQEKIIGRTKLDSQELPSDQRPDTSHVSRVDLKENGKGLKILRQSLPYGLASGKHGLYFIAYCARLHNIEQQLLSMFGDIDGKHDQLLRFSKPVTGSYYFAPSLTALLSL
;
A
#
# COMPACT_ATOMS: atom_id res chain seq x y z
N MET A 1 1.13 -12.21 -22.49
CA MET A 1 1.44 -11.52 -21.23
C MET A 1 0.15 -11.30 -20.50
N THR A 2 0.10 -11.69 -19.24
CA THR A 2 -1.09 -11.50 -18.41
C THR A 2 -1.23 -10.02 -18.03
N GLN A 3 -2.43 -9.45 -18.17
CA GLN A 3 -2.61 -8.02 -17.98
C GLN A 3 -2.67 -7.66 -16.49
N VAL A 4 -1.78 -6.77 -16.04
CA VAL A 4 -1.77 -6.23 -14.68
C VAL A 4 -2.89 -5.19 -14.49
N GLN A 5 -3.45 -5.10 -13.27
CA GLN A 5 -4.41 -4.02 -12.95
C GLN A 5 -3.73 -2.64 -13.06
N SER A 6 -4.43 -1.66 -13.63
CA SER A 6 -3.85 -0.38 -14.04
C SER A 6 -3.30 0.45 -12.88
N GLY A 7 -3.80 0.27 -11.66
CA GLY A 7 -3.38 1.03 -10.49
C GLY A 7 -2.09 0.57 -9.83
N ILE A 8 -1.44 -0.53 -10.24
CA ILE A 8 -0.22 -1.02 -9.55
C ILE A 8 1.01 -0.19 -9.95
N LEU A 9 1.21 0.01 -11.24
CA LEU A 9 2.50 0.47 -11.78
C LEU A 9 2.59 1.99 -12.00
N LEU A 10 1.50 2.74 -11.85
CA LEU A 10 1.47 4.20 -12.05
C LEU A 10 2.53 4.93 -11.23
N GLU A 11 3.08 6.01 -11.79
CA GLU A 11 4.12 6.81 -11.16
C GLU A 11 3.61 8.23 -10.87
N HIS A 12 4.10 8.81 -9.78
CA HIS A 12 3.87 10.21 -9.41
C HIS A 12 2.39 10.65 -9.39
N CYS A 13 1.45 9.74 -9.08
CA CYS A 13 0.07 10.12 -8.86
C CYS A 13 -0.05 11.15 -7.74
N ARG A 14 -0.94 12.13 -7.91
CA ARG A 14 -1.11 13.23 -6.96
C ARG A 14 -2.14 12.93 -5.89
N PHE A 15 -3.09 12.08 -6.20
CA PHE A 15 -4.23 11.79 -5.33
C PHE A 15 -4.55 10.30 -5.37
N ALA A 16 -5.01 9.78 -4.24
CA ALA A 16 -5.54 8.42 -4.16
C ALA A 16 -6.74 8.33 -3.21
N ILE A 17 -7.61 7.35 -3.45
CA ILE A 17 -8.64 6.92 -2.52
C ILE A 17 -8.40 5.46 -2.20
N PHE A 18 -8.33 5.16 -0.91
CA PHE A 18 -8.19 3.81 -0.37
C PHE A 18 -9.50 3.46 0.33
N MET A 19 -10.19 2.41 -0.12
CA MET A 19 -11.35 1.86 0.56
C MET A 19 -11.08 0.44 1.01
N GLU A 20 -11.24 0.16 2.30
CA GLU A 20 -11.23 -1.20 2.82
C GLU A 20 -12.63 -1.58 3.31
N ALA A 21 -13.08 -2.77 2.95
CA ALA A 21 -14.46 -3.20 3.19
C ALA A 21 -14.55 -4.66 3.65
N LYS A 22 -15.62 -4.96 4.40
CA LYS A 22 -16.06 -6.31 4.71
C LYS A 22 -17.07 -6.79 3.68
N VAL A 23 -17.01 -8.07 3.31
CA VAL A 23 -18.02 -8.70 2.45
C VAL A 23 -19.22 -9.12 3.30
N GLN A 24 -20.41 -8.77 2.84
CA GLN A 24 -21.70 -9.09 3.50
C GLN A 24 -22.68 -9.82 2.58
N GLY A 25 -22.48 -9.71 1.26
CA GLY A 25 -23.31 -10.38 0.26
C GLY A 25 -22.72 -11.68 -0.25
N GLU A 26 -23.47 -12.31 -1.16
CA GLU A 26 -23.04 -13.50 -1.88
C GLU A 26 -21.85 -13.18 -2.81
N LEU A 27 -20.98 -14.17 -3.02
CA LEU A 27 -19.78 -13.99 -3.83
C LEU A 27 -20.11 -13.66 -5.31
N ASP A 28 -21.29 -14.02 -5.81
CA ASP A 28 -21.78 -13.62 -7.14
C ASP A 28 -21.98 -12.10 -7.25
N ALA A 29 -22.41 -11.45 -6.17
CA ALA A 29 -22.53 -9.99 -6.13
C ALA A 29 -21.15 -9.33 -6.15
N ILE A 30 -20.15 -9.93 -5.49
CA ILE A 30 -18.76 -9.48 -5.54
C ILE A 30 -18.19 -9.58 -6.95
N ARG A 31 -18.40 -10.71 -7.63
CA ARG A 31 -18.02 -10.91 -9.05
C ARG A 31 -18.60 -9.86 -9.97
N LEU A 32 -19.91 -9.63 -9.84
CA LEU A 32 -20.61 -8.63 -10.63
C LEU A 32 -20.11 -7.20 -10.33
N GLY A 33 -19.86 -6.90 -9.05
CA GLY A 33 -19.29 -5.62 -8.62
C GLY A 33 -17.93 -5.33 -9.24
N CYS A 34 -17.04 -6.34 -9.29
CA CYS A 34 -15.73 -6.22 -9.94
C CYS A 34 -15.86 -5.88 -11.43
N LYS A 35 -16.73 -6.59 -12.17
CA LYS A 35 -16.95 -6.35 -13.61
C LYS A 35 -17.49 -4.94 -13.87
N LYS A 36 -18.50 -4.51 -13.10
CA LYS A 36 -19.07 -3.16 -13.19
C LYS A 36 -18.04 -2.07 -12.87
N PHE A 37 -17.26 -2.26 -11.81
CA PHE A 37 -16.20 -1.32 -11.44
C PHE A 37 -15.14 -1.19 -12.55
N CYS A 38 -14.67 -2.31 -13.09
CA CYS A 38 -13.70 -2.30 -14.18
C CYS A 38 -14.24 -1.60 -15.43
N GLN A 39 -15.53 -1.76 -15.73
CA GLN A 39 -16.17 -1.02 -16.82
C GLN A 39 -16.16 0.50 -16.56
N SER A 40 -16.58 0.95 -15.37
CA SER A 40 -16.57 2.39 -15.04
C SER A 40 -15.15 2.98 -15.02
N LEU A 41 -14.16 2.21 -14.56
CA LEU A 41 -12.75 2.58 -14.65
C LEU A 41 -12.34 2.79 -16.12
N GLN A 42 -12.66 1.85 -17.01
CA GLN A 42 -12.32 1.93 -18.42
C GLN A 42 -12.98 3.14 -19.10
N GLU A 43 -14.25 3.40 -18.81
CA GLU A 43 -14.99 4.56 -19.33
C GLU A 43 -14.34 5.88 -18.90
N LEU A 44 -13.98 6.01 -17.61
CA LEU A 44 -13.30 7.21 -17.11
C LEU A 44 -11.87 7.35 -17.66
N GLN A 45 -11.14 6.26 -17.85
CA GLN A 45 -9.82 6.29 -18.51
C GLN A 45 -9.93 6.74 -19.97
N GLN A 46 -10.98 6.34 -20.69
CA GLN A 46 -11.23 6.82 -22.06
C GLN A 46 -11.64 8.29 -22.10
N GLN A 47 -12.42 8.73 -21.12
CA GLN A 47 -12.86 10.13 -21.01
C GLN A 47 -11.72 11.07 -20.58
N PHE A 48 -10.80 10.58 -19.75
CA PHE A 48 -9.70 11.35 -19.15
C PHE A 48 -8.33 10.66 -19.35
N PRO A 49 -7.85 10.49 -20.59
CA PRO A 49 -6.68 9.67 -20.91
C PRO A 49 -5.36 10.23 -20.33
N ASP A 50 -5.26 11.54 -20.15
CA ASP A 50 -4.03 12.21 -19.69
C ASP A 50 -3.91 12.29 -18.16
N GLU A 51 -4.92 11.82 -17.42
CA GLU A 51 -4.99 12.00 -15.96
C GLU A 51 -4.37 10.85 -15.16
N HIS A 52 -3.78 9.87 -15.86
CA HIS A 52 -3.15 8.69 -15.27
C HIS A 52 -4.07 7.97 -14.27
N LEU A 53 -5.36 7.86 -14.58
CA LEU A 53 -6.32 7.14 -13.74
C LEU A 53 -6.00 5.64 -13.76
N GLY A 54 -5.84 5.05 -12.59
CA GLY A 54 -5.76 3.61 -12.43
C GLY A 54 -6.34 3.16 -11.10
N ALA A 55 -6.71 1.89 -11.04
CA ALA A 55 -7.22 1.31 -9.81
C ALA A 55 -6.83 -0.16 -9.65
N VAL A 56 -6.99 -0.65 -8.42
CA VAL A 56 -6.78 -2.03 -8.01
C VAL A 56 -7.95 -2.47 -7.16
N ILE A 57 -8.50 -3.65 -7.46
CA ILE A 57 -9.29 -4.46 -6.54
C ILE A 57 -8.41 -5.59 -6.01
N ALA A 58 -8.34 -5.73 -4.69
CA ALA A 58 -7.59 -6.79 -4.03
C ALA A 58 -8.44 -7.44 -2.92
N PHE A 59 -8.20 -8.72 -2.65
CA PHE A 59 -9.03 -9.54 -1.77
C PHE A 59 -8.24 -10.06 -0.58
N GLY A 60 -8.88 -10.08 0.60
CA GLY A 60 -8.34 -10.72 1.79
C GLY A 60 -8.31 -12.24 1.63
N SER A 61 -7.52 -12.92 2.47
CA SER A 61 -7.24 -14.36 2.34
C SER A 61 -8.48 -15.25 2.18
N ASN A 62 -9.49 -15.10 3.03
CA ASN A 62 -10.69 -15.93 3.00
C ASN A 62 -11.53 -15.68 1.73
N VAL A 63 -11.82 -14.42 1.42
CA VAL A 63 -12.62 -14.08 0.23
C VAL A 63 -11.88 -14.47 -1.04
N TRP A 64 -10.56 -14.29 -1.11
CA TRP A 64 -9.80 -14.76 -2.26
C TRP A 64 -9.87 -16.27 -2.42
N HIS A 65 -9.71 -17.03 -1.33
CA HIS A 65 -9.83 -18.48 -1.34
C HIS A 65 -11.17 -18.95 -1.91
N ASP A 66 -12.27 -18.33 -1.48
CA ASP A 66 -13.60 -18.66 -1.98
C ASP A 66 -13.83 -18.22 -3.43
N LEU A 67 -13.25 -17.09 -3.85
CA LEU A 67 -13.34 -16.58 -5.22
C LEU A 67 -12.53 -17.45 -6.20
N SER A 68 -11.36 -17.93 -5.79
CA SER A 68 -10.43 -18.70 -6.61
C SER A 68 -10.61 -20.21 -6.50
N ASN A 69 -11.58 -20.69 -5.72
CA ASN A 69 -11.74 -22.09 -5.35
C ASN A 69 -10.43 -22.70 -4.77
N GLY A 70 -9.71 -21.91 -3.97
CA GLY A 70 -8.47 -22.31 -3.32
C GLY A 70 -7.25 -22.40 -4.23
N GLN A 71 -7.30 -21.85 -5.44
CA GLN A 71 -6.18 -21.80 -6.38
C GLN A 71 -5.38 -20.50 -6.24
N GLY A 72 -4.07 -20.56 -6.48
CA GLY A 72 -3.19 -19.40 -6.44
C GLY A 72 -2.97 -18.76 -5.05
N ALA A 73 -2.32 -17.60 -5.06
CA ALA A 73 -1.97 -16.74 -3.93
C ALA A 73 -1.37 -17.49 -2.71
N LYS A 74 -0.37 -18.35 -2.97
CA LYS A 74 0.20 -19.29 -1.98
C LYS A 74 0.71 -18.67 -0.68
N GLU A 75 1.15 -17.40 -0.72
CA GLU A 75 1.64 -16.70 0.48
C GLU A 75 0.55 -15.92 1.20
N LEU A 76 -0.65 -15.80 0.63
CA LEU A 76 -1.72 -14.95 1.17
C LEU A 76 -2.23 -15.50 2.50
N LYS A 77 -2.24 -14.64 3.50
CA LYS A 77 -2.73 -14.93 4.85
C LYS A 77 -3.30 -13.65 5.46
N PRO A 78 -4.19 -13.76 6.46
CA PRO A 78 -4.63 -12.60 7.24
C PRO A 78 -3.44 -11.89 7.90
N PHE A 79 -3.46 -10.57 7.93
CA PHE A 79 -2.54 -9.79 8.75
C PHE A 79 -2.78 -10.09 10.23
N VAL A 80 -1.69 -10.32 10.99
CA VAL A 80 -1.73 -10.60 12.43
C VAL A 80 -0.97 -9.52 13.19
N PRO A 81 -1.29 -9.25 14.47
CA PRO A 81 -0.58 -8.24 15.24
C PRO A 81 0.92 -8.56 15.35
N LEU A 82 1.76 -7.53 15.22
CA LEU A 82 3.23 -7.64 15.29
C LEU A 82 3.81 -6.82 16.46
N GLY A 83 5.02 -7.13 16.88
CA GLY A 83 5.73 -6.40 17.95
C GLY A 83 4.95 -6.37 19.26
N LYS A 84 4.33 -7.50 19.64
CA LYS A 84 3.45 -7.63 20.83
C LYS A 84 2.28 -6.64 20.82
N GLY A 85 1.70 -6.39 19.64
CA GLY A 85 0.54 -5.51 19.45
C GLY A 85 0.89 -4.05 19.15
N LEU A 86 2.17 -3.74 18.91
CA LEU A 86 2.59 -2.43 18.40
C LEU A 86 2.00 -2.14 17.01
N ALA A 87 1.93 -3.16 16.15
CA ALA A 87 1.13 -3.12 14.92
C ALA A 87 -0.20 -3.85 15.16
N PRO A 88 -1.35 -3.17 15.12
CA PRO A 88 -2.64 -3.83 15.23
C PRO A 88 -3.00 -4.55 13.92
N ALA A 89 -3.85 -5.57 14.03
CA ALA A 89 -4.47 -6.22 12.88
C ALA A 89 -5.93 -5.78 12.74
N THR A 90 -6.28 -5.28 11.56
CA THR A 90 -7.63 -4.85 11.20
C THR A 90 -8.02 -5.45 9.85
N GLN A 91 -7.62 -6.71 9.61
CA GLN A 91 -7.80 -7.39 8.34
C GLN A 91 -9.24 -7.29 7.83
N ARG A 92 -9.40 -6.81 6.59
CA ARG A 92 -10.67 -6.74 5.87
C ARG A 92 -10.66 -7.63 4.63
N ASP A 93 -11.78 -7.64 3.92
CA ASP A 93 -12.06 -8.65 2.91
C ASP A 93 -11.81 -8.14 1.49
N LEU A 94 -11.98 -6.84 1.28
CA LEU A 94 -11.81 -6.17 0.00
C LEU A 94 -11.04 -4.86 0.18
N LEU A 95 -10.07 -4.61 -0.70
CA LEU A 95 -9.40 -3.33 -0.89
C LEU A 95 -9.74 -2.80 -2.28
N ILE A 96 -10.12 -1.53 -2.35
CA ILE A 96 -10.21 -0.76 -3.59
C ILE A 96 -9.24 0.41 -3.47
N HIS A 97 -8.21 0.43 -4.31
CA HIS A 97 -7.23 1.50 -4.38
C HIS A 97 -7.38 2.21 -5.72
N ILE A 98 -7.72 3.50 -5.70
CA ILE A 98 -7.88 4.36 -6.87
C ILE A 98 -6.83 5.46 -6.80
N GLN A 99 -6.13 5.76 -7.89
CA GLN A 99 -5.19 6.87 -7.94
C GLN A 99 -5.11 7.53 -9.31
N SER A 100 -4.78 8.82 -9.32
CA SER A 100 -4.65 9.63 -10.53
C SER A 100 -3.96 10.97 -10.24
N LEU A 101 -3.93 11.85 -11.25
CA LEU A 101 -3.53 13.25 -11.12
C LEU A 101 -4.65 14.15 -10.60
N ARG A 102 -5.89 13.64 -10.46
CA ARG A 102 -7.10 14.42 -10.17
C ARG A 102 -8.03 13.78 -9.13
N GLN A 103 -8.23 14.49 -8.02
CA GLN A 103 -9.08 14.02 -6.92
C GLN A 103 -10.56 13.88 -7.31
N ASP A 104 -11.08 14.75 -8.16
CA ASP A 104 -12.48 14.71 -8.59
C ASP A 104 -12.79 13.47 -9.44
N ILE A 105 -11.86 13.05 -10.30
CA ILE A 105 -11.97 11.80 -11.07
C ILE A 105 -11.88 10.58 -10.13
N ASN A 106 -10.94 10.60 -9.17
CA ASN A 106 -10.85 9.53 -8.16
C ASN A 106 -12.16 9.39 -7.39
N PHE A 107 -12.75 10.51 -6.95
CA PHE A 107 -14.01 10.52 -6.21
C PHE A 107 -15.16 10.01 -7.07
N THR A 108 -15.22 10.39 -8.34
CA THR A 108 -16.22 9.89 -9.30
C THR A 108 -16.12 8.36 -9.44
N LEU A 109 -14.91 7.81 -9.57
CA LEU A 109 -14.71 6.36 -9.63
C LEU A 109 -15.01 5.68 -8.28
N ALA A 110 -14.73 6.31 -7.15
CA ALA A 110 -15.07 5.78 -5.83
C ALA A 110 -16.60 5.67 -5.64
N GLN A 111 -17.36 6.67 -6.09
CA GLN A 111 -18.83 6.58 -6.11
C GLN A 111 -19.32 5.44 -7.01
N ALA A 112 -18.70 5.27 -8.18
CA ALA A 112 -19.01 4.14 -9.06
C ALA A 112 -18.69 2.78 -8.40
N ALA A 113 -17.61 2.69 -7.61
CA ALA A 113 -17.28 1.50 -6.84
C ALA A 113 -18.36 1.19 -5.79
N VAL A 114 -18.74 2.17 -4.97
CA VAL A 114 -19.82 2.01 -3.97
C VAL A 114 -21.13 1.58 -4.62
N ALA A 115 -21.48 2.15 -5.78
CA ALA A 115 -22.67 1.74 -6.53
C ALA A 115 -22.54 0.33 -7.15
N ALA A 116 -21.35 -0.05 -7.61
CA ALA A 116 -21.09 -1.34 -8.24
C ALA A 116 -21.22 -2.51 -7.25
N PHE A 117 -20.67 -2.35 -6.05
CA PHE A 117 -20.74 -3.36 -4.99
C PHE A 117 -22.03 -3.26 -4.15
N GLY A 118 -22.61 -2.07 -4.01
CA GLY A 118 -23.87 -1.87 -3.28
C GLY A 118 -23.82 -2.44 -1.87
N SER A 119 -24.87 -3.18 -1.47
CA SER A 119 -24.95 -3.84 -0.17
C SER A 119 -24.14 -5.14 -0.06
N ALA A 120 -23.40 -5.53 -1.10
CA ALA A 120 -22.55 -6.73 -1.04
C ALA A 120 -21.31 -6.51 -0.17
N ILE A 121 -20.93 -5.24 0.07
CA ILE A 121 -19.83 -4.86 0.95
C ILE A 121 -20.28 -3.79 1.94
N ALA A 122 -19.62 -3.75 3.09
CA ALA A 122 -19.66 -2.60 3.98
C ALA A 122 -18.27 -1.96 4.02
N VAL A 123 -18.16 -0.74 3.51
CA VAL A 123 -16.94 0.06 3.59
C VAL A 123 -16.71 0.43 5.06
N GLU A 124 -15.62 -0.08 5.64
CA GLU A 124 -15.23 0.20 7.02
C GLU A 124 -14.23 1.34 7.12
N GLU A 125 -13.52 1.60 6.02
CA GLU A 125 -12.50 2.63 5.95
C GLU A 125 -12.46 3.24 4.55
N GLU A 126 -12.48 4.57 4.48
CA GLU A 126 -12.23 5.34 3.26
C GLU A 126 -11.23 6.45 3.61
N THR A 127 -10.06 6.43 2.97
CA THR A 127 -9.01 7.42 3.20
C THR A 127 -8.64 8.10 1.89
N HIS A 128 -8.60 9.44 1.89
CA HIS A 128 -8.22 10.24 0.72
C HIS A 128 -6.79 10.73 0.92
N GLY A 129 -5.87 10.21 0.09
CA GLY A 129 -4.48 10.58 0.08
C GLY A 129 -4.18 11.67 -0.94
N PHE A 130 -3.18 12.51 -0.64
CA PHE A 130 -2.67 13.50 -1.56
C PHE A 130 -1.14 13.63 -1.43
N ARG A 131 -0.49 13.86 -2.56
CA ARG A 131 0.95 14.14 -2.62
C ARG A 131 1.20 15.50 -2.01
N TRP A 132 2.02 15.54 -0.96
CA TRP A 132 2.41 16.79 -0.33
C TRP A 132 3.50 17.51 -1.14
N VAL A 133 3.79 18.75 -0.74
CA VAL A 133 4.83 19.58 -1.32
C VAL A 133 6.15 18.81 -1.37
N GLU A 134 6.79 18.80 -2.53
CA GLU A 134 8.07 18.12 -2.80
C GLU A 134 8.06 16.60 -2.52
N GLU A 135 6.89 15.94 -2.66
CA GLU A 135 6.73 14.50 -2.40
C GLU A 135 7.13 14.07 -0.97
N ARG A 136 6.99 15.00 -0.01
CA ARG A 136 7.35 14.73 1.39
C ARG A 136 6.22 14.05 2.16
N ASP A 137 6.59 13.22 3.13
CA ASP A 137 5.71 12.88 4.24
C ASP A 137 5.54 14.11 5.17
N PHE A 138 4.52 14.13 6.04
CA PHE A 138 4.34 15.25 6.98
C PHE A 138 5.45 15.38 8.03
N THR A 139 6.31 14.36 8.20
CA THR A 139 7.57 14.49 8.94
C THR A 139 8.56 15.47 8.30
N GLY A 140 8.34 15.84 7.03
CA GLY A 140 9.19 16.72 6.23
C GLY A 140 10.31 16.00 5.48
N PHE A 141 10.37 14.68 5.51
CA PHE A 141 11.30 13.87 4.73
C PHE A 141 10.67 13.48 3.39
N ILE A 142 11.47 13.44 2.32
CA ILE A 142 11.03 12.98 1.00
C ILE A 142 10.66 11.49 1.12
N ASP A 143 9.46 11.13 0.67
CA ASP A 143 9.05 9.73 0.57
C ASP A 143 9.17 9.25 -0.88
N GLY A 144 9.59 7.99 -1.06
CA GLY A 144 9.74 7.40 -2.39
C GLY A 144 11.13 7.46 -3.04
N THR A 145 12.17 8.02 -2.38
CA THR A 145 13.53 8.14 -2.98
C THR A 145 14.10 6.80 -3.49
N GLU A 146 13.95 5.72 -2.72
CA GLU A 146 14.43 4.37 -3.08
C GLU A 146 13.33 3.47 -3.70
N ASN A 147 12.21 4.05 -4.12
CA ASN A 147 11.14 3.27 -4.76
C ASN A 147 11.62 2.74 -6.13
N PRO A 148 11.27 1.52 -6.55
CA PRO A 148 11.60 1.03 -7.89
C PRO A 148 11.13 1.99 -9.00
N GLN A 149 11.94 2.14 -10.04
CA GLN A 149 11.74 3.08 -11.15
C GLN A 149 11.70 2.34 -12.49
N GLY A 150 10.90 2.82 -13.43
CA GLY A 150 10.79 2.25 -14.79
C GLY A 150 10.59 0.73 -14.77
N ASP A 151 11.40 0.01 -15.55
CA ASP A 151 11.27 -1.45 -15.72
C ASP A 151 11.46 -2.26 -14.44
N LYS A 152 12.07 -1.70 -13.38
CA LYS A 152 12.20 -2.39 -12.07
C LYS A 152 10.88 -2.45 -11.32
N ARG A 153 9.90 -1.59 -11.64
CA ARG A 153 8.59 -1.56 -10.99
C ARG A 153 7.84 -2.89 -11.19
N PRO A 154 7.61 -3.36 -12.43
CA PRO A 154 6.97 -4.66 -12.64
C PRO A 154 7.81 -5.81 -12.10
N GLU A 155 9.15 -5.78 -12.20
CA GLU A 155 10.03 -6.82 -11.63
C GLU A 155 9.84 -7.03 -10.12
N VAL A 156 9.53 -5.97 -9.38
CA VAL A 156 9.33 -6.02 -7.93
C VAL A 156 7.87 -6.29 -7.56
N ALA A 157 6.93 -5.66 -8.27
CA ALA A 157 5.53 -5.61 -7.86
C ALA A 157 4.67 -6.73 -8.44
N VAL A 158 5.03 -7.29 -9.61
CA VAL A 158 4.14 -8.14 -10.40
C VAL A 158 4.69 -9.56 -10.46
N ILE A 159 3.82 -10.54 -10.19
CA ILE A 159 4.16 -11.96 -10.34
C ILE A 159 4.43 -12.25 -11.81
N ALA A 160 5.58 -12.87 -12.10
CA ALA A 160 6.10 -13.03 -13.43
C ALA A 160 5.22 -13.94 -14.32
N ASP A 161 5.28 -13.74 -15.64
CA ASP A 161 4.66 -14.64 -16.60
C ASP A 161 5.20 -16.08 -16.43
N GLY A 162 4.32 -17.07 -16.55
CA GLY A 162 4.65 -18.49 -16.38
C GLY A 162 4.48 -19.01 -14.94
N GLU A 163 4.30 -18.13 -13.97
CA GLU A 163 3.82 -18.50 -12.63
C GLU A 163 2.29 -18.61 -12.59
N GLU A 164 1.76 -19.35 -11.61
CA GLU A 164 0.31 -19.61 -11.45
C GLU A 164 -0.52 -18.32 -11.37
N ASP A 165 0.01 -17.31 -10.68
CA ASP A 165 -0.64 -16.04 -10.39
C ASP A 165 -0.10 -14.87 -11.25
N ALA A 166 0.44 -15.17 -12.43
CA ALA A 166 1.05 -14.19 -13.33
C ALA A 166 0.20 -12.92 -13.49
N GLY A 167 0.83 -11.76 -13.39
CA GLY A 167 0.15 -10.45 -13.45
C GLY A 167 -0.53 -10.01 -12.15
N GLY A 168 -0.56 -10.85 -11.12
CA GLY A 168 -1.03 -10.53 -9.77
C GLY A 168 0.04 -9.88 -8.89
N SER A 169 -0.35 -9.48 -7.68
CA SER A 169 0.50 -8.83 -6.68
C SER A 169 -0.03 -9.02 -5.26
N TYR A 170 0.85 -9.17 -4.28
CA TYR A 170 0.49 -9.07 -2.87
C TYR A 170 0.50 -7.61 -2.43
N VAL A 171 -0.47 -7.24 -1.60
CA VAL A 171 -0.67 -5.87 -1.14
C VAL A 171 -0.67 -5.82 0.38
N LEU A 172 0.06 -4.86 0.95
CA LEU A 172 -0.09 -4.44 2.34
C LEU A 172 -0.64 -3.03 2.36
N VAL A 173 -1.61 -2.79 3.24
CA VAL A 173 -2.00 -1.44 3.65
C VAL A 173 -1.91 -1.28 5.16
N GLN A 174 -1.42 -0.13 5.59
CA GLN A 174 -1.39 0.30 6.99
C GLN A 174 -1.58 1.81 7.08
N ARG A 175 -2.58 2.26 7.83
CA ARG A 175 -2.76 3.68 8.11
C ARG A 175 -1.98 4.07 9.35
N TYR A 176 -1.10 5.06 9.19
CA TYR A 176 -0.31 5.61 10.27
C TYR A 176 -0.88 6.96 10.72
N GLU A 177 -0.96 7.16 12.04
CA GLU A 177 -1.31 8.45 12.65
C GLU A 177 -0.04 9.11 13.20
N HIS A 178 0.27 10.31 12.70
CA HIS A 178 1.47 11.05 13.08
C HIS A 178 1.19 11.97 14.26
N ASN A 179 2.12 12.02 15.21
CA ASN A 179 2.17 13.03 16.26
C ASN A 179 3.22 14.08 15.91
N LEU A 180 2.84 15.01 15.01
CA LEU A 180 3.74 16.05 14.52
C LEU A 180 4.22 16.99 15.64
N ASN A 181 3.40 17.23 16.66
CA ASN A 181 3.79 18.03 17.83
C ASN A 181 4.98 17.41 18.57
N LYS A 182 5.01 16.08 18.69
CA LYS A 182 6.13 15.36 19.29
C LYS A 182 7.33 15.32 18.34
N TRP A 183 7.09 15.13 17.04
CA TRP A 183 8.14 15.09 16.02
C TRP A 183 8.90 16.41 15.90
N GLN A 184 8.20 17.54 15.83
CA GLN A 184 8.78 18.87 15.66
C GLN A 184 9.64 19.34 16.84
N ARG A 185 9.53 18.70 18.01
CA ARG A 185 10.39 18.97 19.17
C ARG A 185 11.75 18.28 19.08
N ILE A 186 11.90 17.34 18.15
CA ILE A 186 13.15 16.63 17.93
C ILE A 186 14.05 17.49 17.04
N PRO A 187 15.30 17.79 17.44
CA PRO A 187 16.27 18.47 16.58
C PRO A 187 16.45 17.74 15.25
N GLU A 188 16.68 18.49 14.17
CA GLU A 188 16.75 17.94 12.82
C GLU A 188 17.78 16.81 12.68
N ASN A 189 18.99 17.00 13.20
CA ASN A 189 20.04 15.98 13.17
C ASN A 189 19.63 14.66 13.87
N GLU A 190 18.76 14.71 14.87
CA GLU A 190 18.21 13.51 15.51
C GLU A 190 17.05 12.92 14.70
N GLN A 191 16.23 13.75 14.03
CA GLN A 191 15.24 13.27 13.06
C GLN A 191 15.92 12.50 11.92
N GLU A 192 17.02 13.03 11.40
CA GLU A 192 17.83 12.40 10.35
C GLU A 192 18.38 11.05 10.78
N LYS A 193 18.83 10.90 12.03
CA LYS A 193 19.23 9.59 12.59
C LYS A 193 18.06 8.64 12.77
N ILE A 194 16.88 9.13 13.13
CA ILE A 194 15.66 8.31 13.25
C ILE A 194 15.23 7.78 11.88
N ILE A 195 15.27 8.61 10.83
CA ILE A 195 14.92 8.19 9.48
C ILE A 195 16.05 7.37 8.86
N GLY A 196 17.28 7.85 8.94
CA GLY A 196 18.45 7.30 8.25
C GLY A 196 18.83 8.04 6.97
N ARG A 197 18.31 9.25 6.77
CA ARG A 197 18.62 10.14 5.63
C ARG A 197 18.70 11.58 6.10
N THR A 198 19.35 12.44 5.35
CA THR A 198 19.28 13.90 5.55
C THR A 198 17.90 14.43 5.17
N LYS A 199 17.44 15.47 5.84
CA LYS A 199 16.04 15.94 5.70
C LYS A 199 15.80 16.75 4.43
N LEU A 200 16.73 17.65 4.10
CA LEU A 200 16.57 18.59 3.00
C LEU A 200 16.60 17.88 1.65
N ASP A 201 17.64 17.08 1.41
CA ASP A 201 18.01 16.52 0.12
C ASP A 201 17.95 14.97 0.07
N SER A 202 17.51 14.33 1.14
CA SER A 202 17.29 12.87 1.19
C SER A 202 18.54 12.06 0.82
N GLN A 203 19.72 12.49 1.26
CA GLN A 203 20.94 11.68 1.15
C GLN A 203 20.91 10.59 2.21
N GLU A 204 21.18 9.34 1.82
CA GLU A 204 21.27 8.25 2.77
C GLU A 204 22.45 8.44 3.72
N LEU A 205 22.21 8.29 5.02
CA LEU A 205 23.29 8.33 5.99
C LEU A 205 24.21 7.11 5.82
N PRO A 206 25.54 7.28 5.94
CA PRO A 206 26.48 6.16 5.93
C PRO A 206 26.08 5.07 6.93
N SER A 207 26.26 3.80 6.56
CA SER A 207 25.82 2.66 7.39
C SER A 207 26.49 2.59 8.76
N ASP A 208 27.69 3.14 8.91
CA ASP A 208 28.44 3.25 10.17
C ASP A 208 27.99 4.44 11.04
N GLN A 209 27.25 5.39 10.47
CA GLN A 209 26.72 6.59 11.14
C GLN A 209 25.21 6.50 11.40
N ARG A 210 24.54 5.51 10.80
CA ARG A 210 23.10 5.29 10.92
C ARG A 210 22.80 4.27 12.03
N PRO A 211 21.98 4.61 13.04
CA PRO A 211 21.56 3.64 14.04
C PRO A 211 20.90 2.41 13.42
N ASP A 212 21.07 1.24 14.03
CA ASP A 212 20.36 0.03 13.60
C ASP A 212 18.84 0.20 13.72
N THR A 213 18.35 0.98 14.69
CA THR A 213 16.93 1.32 14.85
C THR A 213 16.40 2.42 13.92
N SER A 214 17.20 2.95 12.99
CA SER A 214 16.69 3.94 12.04
C SER A 214 15.72 3.29 11.05
N HIS A 215 14.77 4.05 10.51
CA HIS A 215 13.79 3.53 9.55
C HIS A 215 14.47 2.82 8.38
N VAL A 216 15.45 3.46 7.71
CA VAL A 216 16.18 2.83 6.59
C VAL A 216 16.92 1.55 7.02
N SER A 217 17.56 1.52 8.20
CA SER A 217 18.18 0.30 8.73
C SER A 217 17.20 -0.83 9.03
N ARG A 218 15.91 -0.52 9.25
CA ARG A 218 14.86 -1.51 9.47
C ARG A 218 14.23 -2.02 8.18
N VAL A 219 14.21 -1.24 7.10
CA VAL A 219 13.49 -1.61 5.87
C VAL A 219 14.37 -1.90 4.66
N ASP A 220 15.61 -1.40 4.59
CA ASP A 220 16.55 -1.78 3.52
C ASP A 220 17.25 -3.11 3.83
N LEU A 221 16.46 -4.18 3.77
CA LEU A 221 16.88 -5.54 4.08
C LEU A 221 17.45 -6.24 2.83
N LYS A 222 18.42 -7.13 3.07
CA LYS A 222 19.03 -7.97 2.03
C LYS A 222 19.09 -9.42 2.48
N GLU A 223 18.77 -10.34 1.57
CA GLU A 223 18.98 -11.78 1.73
C GLU A 223 19.94 -12.26 0.64
N ASN A 224 21.03 -12.92 1.03
CA ASN A 224 22.09 -13.37 0.10
C ASN A 224 22.59 -12.25 -0.84
N GLY A 225 22.69 -11.03 -0.32
CA GLY A 225 23.09 -9.84 -1.08
C GLY A 225 22.01 -9.22 -1.97
N LYS A 226 20.83 -9.84 -2.10
CA LYS A 226 19.69 -9.31 -2.88
C LYS A 226 18.76 -8.52 -1.97
N GLY A 227 18.42 -7.30 -2.38
CA GLY A 227 17.47 -6.45 -1.64
C GLY A 227 16.04 -6.99 -1.65
N LEU A 228 15.39 -6.99 -0.49
CA LEU A 228 13.97 -7.31 -0.34
C LEU A 228 13.14 -6.08 -0.69
N LYS A 229 13.06 -5.77 -1.99
CA LYS A 229 12.38 -4.57 -2.48
C LYS A 229 10.86 -4.73 -2.53
N ILE A 230 10.17 -3.62 -2.38
CA ILE A 230 8.71 -3.48 -2.48
C ILE A 230 8.41 -2.23 -3.32
N LEU A 231 7.25 -2.18 -3.96
CA LEU A 231 6.77 -1.01 -4.68
C LEU A 231 5.77 -0.23 -3.81
N ARG A 232 6.15 0.95 -3.35
CA ARG A 232 5.30 1.80 -2.50
C ARG A 232 4.44 2.73 -3.35
N GLN A 233 3.17 2.88 -2.96
CA GLN A 233 2.22 3.84 -3.52
C GLN A 233 1.62 4.74 -2.41
N SER A 234 2.34 4.84 -1.29
CA SER A 234 1.91 5.57 -0.09
C SER A 234 1.66 7.05 -0.38
N LEU A 235 0.68 7.63 0.33
CA LEU A 235 0.39 9.06 0.28
C LEU A 235 0.05 9.61 1.67
N PRO A 236 0.43 10.86 1.97
CA PRO A 236 -0.10 11.61 3.10
C PRO A 236 -1.63 11.71 3.05
N TYR A 237 -2.29 11.75 4.21
CA TYR A 237 -3.73 11.92 4.33
C TYR A 237 -4.12 12.73 5.57
N GLY A 238 -5.37 13.21 5.58
CA GLY A 238 -6.04 13.66 6.81
C GLY A 238 -6.29 15.16 6.89
N LEU A 239 -6.59 15.61 8.11
CA LEU A 239 -7.00 16.99 8.41
C LEU A 239 -5.90 17.71 9.17
N ALA A 240 -5.63 18.98 8.83
CA ALA A 240 -4.65 19.80 9.54
C ALA A 240 -4.94 19.93 11.04
N SER A 241 -6.22 20.04 11.42
CA SER A 241 -6.68 20.15 12.82
C SER A 241 -7.04 18.81 13.47
N GLY A 242 -6.97 17.70 12.72
CA GLY A 242 -7.44 16.39 13.16
C GLY A 242 -6.37 15.32 12.96
N LYS A 243 -6.84 14.09 12.73
CA LYS A 243 -5.95 12.97 12.41
C LYS A 243 -5.32 13.18 11.03
N HIS A 244 -4.01 12.98 10.95
CA HIS A 244 -3.23 13.03 9.73
C HIS A 244 -2.01 12.13 9.86
N GLY A 245 -1.47 11.70 8.73
CA GLY A 245 -0.27 10.88 8.68
C GLY A 245 -0.06 10.31 7.29
N LEU A 246 0.41 9.07 7.22
CA LEU A 246 0.69 8.35 5.97
C LEU A 246 -0.27 7.17 5.83
N TYR A 247 -0.94 7.06 4.70
CA TYR A 247 -1.56 5.81 4.30
C TYR A 247 -0.50 5.00 3.57
N PHE A 248 0.10 4.04 4.27
CA PHE A 248 1.12 3.18 3.71
C PHE A 248 0.45 2.11 2.83
N ILE A 249 0.90 2.01 1.58
CA ILE A 249 0.52 0.90 0.70
C ILE A 249 1.75 0.41 -0.06
N ALA A 250 1.90 -0.91 -0.13
CA ALA A 250 2.98 -1.56 -0.85
C ALA A 250 2.46 -2.73 -1.69
N TYR A 251 3.00 -2.85 -2.90
CA TYR A 251 2.80 -3.96 -3.83
C TYR A 251 4.09 -4.76 -3.93
N CYS A 252 3.98 -6.08 -3.98
CA CYS A 252 5.12 -6.96 -4.21
C CYS A 252 4.69 -8.28 -4.84
N ALA A 253 5.51 -8.84 -5.73
CA ALA A 253 5.29 -10.18 -6.27
C ALA A 253 5.37 -11.27 -5.18
N ARG A 254 5.99 -10.98 -4.04
CA ARG A 254 6.18 -11.90 -2.92
C ARG A 254 5.77 -11.23 -1.61
N LEU A 255 4.84 -11.83 -0.86
CA LEU A 255 4.47 -11.31 0.45
C LEU A 255 5.66 -11.32 1.43
N HIS A 256 6.58 -12.27 1.25
CA HIS A 256 7.82 -12.39 2.02
C HIS A 256 8.57 -11.06 2.19
N ASN A 257 8.80 -10.30 1.11
CA ASN A 257 9.57 -9.06 1.19
C ASN A 257 8.92 -8.03 2.12
N ILE A 258 7.60 -7.91 2.02
CA ILE A 258 6.80 -7.01 2.87
C ILE A 258 6.88 -7.47 4.33
N GLU A 259 6.68 -8.77 4.56
CA GLU A 259 6.66 -9.33 5.92
C GLU A 259 8.01 -9.21 6.62
N GLN A 260 9.13 -9.46 5.95
CA GLN A 260 10.46 -9.30 6.55
C GLN A 260 10.71 -7.85 6.99
N GLN A 261 10.29 -6.86 6.19
CA GLN A 261 10.40 -5.45 6.59
C GLN A 261 9.55 -5.13 7.83
N LEU A 262 8.32 -5.66 7.90
CA LEU A 262 7.47 -5.46 9.07
C LEU A 262 8.04 -6.14 10.33
N LEU A 263 8.46 -7.41 10.23
CA LEU A 263 9.06 -8.13 11.36
C LEU A 263 10.31 -7.42 11.89
N SER A 264 11.12 -6.83 10.99
CA SER A 264 12.25 -5.98 11.34
C SER A 264 11.81 -4.69 12.06
N MET A 265 10.85 -3.93 11.48
CA MET A 265 10.36 -2.67 12.06
C MET A 265 9.73 -2.87 13.44
N PHE A 266 8.98 -3.96 13.63
CA PHE A 266 8.26 -4.27 14.85
C PHE A 266 9.04 -5.18 15.80
N GLY A 267 10.33 -5.42 15.55
CA GLY A 267 11.27 -6.03 16.49
C GLY A 267 11.10 -7.52 16.72
N ASP A 268 10.34 -8.20 15.86
CA ASP A 268 10.14 -9.65 15.91
C ASP A 268 11.36 -10.42 15.38
N ILE A 269 12.30 -9.75 14.67
CA ILE A 269 13.56 -10.36 14.20
C ILE A 269 14.66 -10.30 15.27
N ASP A 270 14.96 -9.13 15.82
CA ASP A 270 16.15 -8.90 16.66
C ASP A 270 15.85 -8.18 18.00
N GLY A 271 14.57 -7.99 18.33
CA GLY A 271 14.13 -7.30 19.54
C GLY A 271 14.23 -5.77 19.48
N LYS A 272 14.65 -5.19 18.34
CA LYS A 272 14.80 -3.75 18.17
C LYS A 272 13.71 -3.19 17.27
N HIS A 273 13.08 -2.11 17.71
CA HIS A 273 12.01 -1.45 16.96
C HIS A 273 12.54 -0.27 16.14
N ASP A 274 11.83 0.04 15.06
CA ASP A 274 11.97 1.31 14.35
C ASP A 274 11.66 2.51 15.27
N GLN A 275 12.60 3.45 15.37
CA GLN A 275 12.43 4.65 16.20
C GLN A 275 11.32 5.58 15.71
N LEU A 276 10.96 5.54 14.42
CA LEU A 276 9.87 6.34 13.84
C LEU A 276 8.52 6.01 14.49
N LEU A 277 8.35 4.77 14.98
CA LEU A 277 7.12 4.32 15.66
C LEU A 277 6.79 5.11 16.93
N ARG A 278 7.75 5.87 17.48
CA ARG A 278 7.53 6.79 18.60
C ARG A 278 6.71 8.02 18.22
N PHE A 279 6.62 8.33 16.93
CA PHE A 279 6.01 9.54 16.37
C PHE A 279 4.94 9.24 15.33
N SER A 280 5.00 8.09 14.67
CA SER A 280 4.04 7.63 13.66
C SER A 280 3.57 6.24 14.06
N LYS A 281 2.29 6.06 14.38
CA LYS A 281 1.76 4.78 14.88
C LYS A 281 0.83 4.14 13.87
N PRO A 282 1.00 2.85 13.53
CA PRO A 282 0.01 2.14 12.75
C PRO A 282 -1.25 1.96 13.59
N VAL A 283 -2.41 2.25 13.00
CA VAL A 283 -3.72 2.05 13.64
C VAL A 283 -4.56 1.02 12.89
N THR A 284 -4.12 0.59 11.72
CA THR A 284 -4.73 -0.46 10.89
C THR A 284 -3.64 -1.33 10.27
N GLY A 285 -4.02 -2.53 9.80
CA GLY A 285 -3.14 -3.43 9.08
C GLY A 285 -3.89 -4.58 8.43
N SER A 286 -3.72 -4.71 7.11
CA SER A 286 -4.38 -5.71 6.27
C SER A 286 -3.45 -6.17 5.14
N TYR A 287 -3.47 -7.48 4.85
CA TYR A 287 -2.87 -8.06 3.65
C TYR A 287 -3.96 -8.42 2.63
N TYR A 288 -3.67 -8.21 1.36
CA TYR A 288 -4.56 -8.56 0.26
C TYR A 288 -3.78 -9.20 -0.89
N PHE A 289 -4.50 -9.87 -1.78
CA PHE A 289 -4.00 -10.28 -3.08
C PHE A 289 -4.77 -9.56 -4.18
N ALA A 290 -4.05 -8.85 -5.03
CA ALA A 290 -4.56 -8.23 -6.24
C ALA A 290 -4.33 -9.21 -7.41
N PRO A 291 -5.37 -9.88 -7.93
CA PRO A 291 -5.22 -10.73 -9.09
C PRO A 291 -4.85 -9.92 -10.34
N SER A 292 -4.42 -10.60 -11.40
CA SER A 292 -4.34 -9.97 -12.71
C SER A 292 -5.71 -9.47 -13.18
N LEU A 293 -5.72 -8.50 -14.10
CA LEU A 293 -6.97 -8.00 -14.66
C LEU A 293 -7.75 -9.11 -15.38
N THR A 294 -7.04 -10.02 -16.06
CA THR A 294 -7.66 -11.19 -16.71
C THR A 294 -8.36 -12.08 -15.67
N ALA A 295 -7.67 -12.42 -14.58
CA ALA A 295 -8.24 -13.25 -13.52
C ALA A 295 -9.43 -12.56 -12.83
N LEU A 296 -9.31 -11.25 -12.56
CA LEU A 296 -10.38 -10.43 -11.97
C LEU A 296 -11.65 -10.41 -12.82
N LEU A 297 -11.51 -10.26 -14.14
CA LEU A 297 -12.64 -10.24 -15.08
C LEU A 297 -13.22 -11.64 -15.35
N SER A 298 -12.45 -12.70 -15.10
CA SER A 298 -12.92 -14.08 -15.21
C SER A 298 -13.57 -14.64 -13.96
N LEU A 299 -13.60 -13.88 -12.86
CA LEU A 299 -14.31 -14.28 -11.63
C LEU A 299 -15.79 -14.59 -11.92
#